data_AF-A0A0U1DWG6-F1
#
_entry.id   AF-A0A0U1DWG6-F1
#
_cell.length_a   1.000
_cell.length_b   1.000
_cell.length_c   1.000
_cell.angle_alpha   90.00
_cell.angle_beta   90.00
_cell.angle_gamma   90.00
#
_symmetry.space_group_name_H-M   'P 1'
#
loop_
_entity.id
_entity.type
_entity.pdbx_description
1 polymer ?
#
loop_
_entity_poly.entity_id
_entity_poly.type
_entity_poly.pdbx_seq_one_letter_code
_entity_poly.pdbx_strand_id
1 'polypeptide(L)'
;MAGVAGASIIGASLLLGGLIAAVTMALIVSVLVVRARIPEDGAIGVVGQGLFALGVIGVSLQSDPRALAHILFGNPLTVTGTDVAVDVAWRCLLL
;
A
#
# COMPACT_ATOMS: atom_id res chain seq x y z
N MET A 1 -3.07 1.89 2.08
CA MET A 1 -3.99 1.15 1.18
C MET A 1 -5.39 1.75 1.13
N ALA A 2 -5.85 2.47 2.17
CA ALA A 2 -7.17 3.09 2.24
C ALA A 2 -7.65 3.80 0.96
N GLY A 3 -6.81 4.61 0.31
CA GLY A 3 -7.22 5.34 -0.90
C GLY A 3 -7.38 4.48 -2.15
N VAL A 4 -6.57 3.43 -2.28
CA VAL A 4 -6.71 2.46 -3.38
C VAL A 4 -7.98 1.62 -3.18
N ALA A 5 -8.27 1.25 -1.94
CA ALA A 5 -9.52 0.57 -1.56
C ALA A 5 -10.75 1.46 -1.83
N GLY A 6 -10.71 2.74 -1.48
CA GLY A 6 -11.79 3.68 -1.78
C GLY A 6 -12.02 3.85 -3.28
N ALA A 7 -10.94 3.98 -4.06
CA ALA A 7 -11.04 4.09 -5.52
C ALA A 7 -11.59 2.82 -6.18
N SER A 8 -11.26 1.63 -5.65
CA SER A 8 -11.78 0.37 -6.19
C SER A 8 -13.29 0.21 -5.95
N ILE A 9 -13.81 0.68 -4.81
CA ILE A 9 -15.25 0.67 -4.50
C ILE A 9 -16.01 1.62 -5.44
N ILE A 10 -15.43 2.79 -5.73
CA ILE A 10 -16.08 3.86 -6.51
C ILE A 10 -15.91 3.66 -8.03
N GLY A 11 -15.05 2.72 -8.45
CA GLY A 11 -14.71 2.51 -9.87
C GLY A 11 -13.84 3.64 -10.45
N ALA A 12 -13.16 4.40 -9.60
CA ALA A 12 -12.26 5.47 -10.01
C ALA A 12 -10.84 4.93 -10.31
N SER A 13 -9.97 5.78 -10.87
CA SER A 13 -8.57 5.42 -11.11
C SER A 13 -7.84 5.08 -9.79
N LEU A 14 -7.26 3.88 -9.72
CA LEU A 14 -6.50 3.41 -8.55
C LEU A 14 -5.33 4.34 -8.22
N LEU A 15 -4.70 4.92 -9.25
CA LEU A 15 -3.62 5.91 -9.12
C LEU A 15 -4.09 7.15 -8.36
N LEU A 16 -5.28 7.65 -8.69
CA LEU A 16 -5.82 8.86 -8.07
C LEU A 16 -6.17 8.61 -6.59
N GLY A 17 -6.78 7.46 -6.30
CA GLY A 17 -7.04 7.04 -4.92
C GLY A 17 -5.77 6.86 -4.10
N GLY A 18 -4.76 6.21 -4.68
CA GLY A 18 -3.43 6.05 -4.07
C GLY A 18 -2.77 7.38 -3.74
N LEU A 19 -2.80 8.33 -4.69
CA LEU A 19 -2.23 9.67 -4.52
C LEU A 19 -2.92 10.43 -3.37
N ILE A 20 -4.25 10.44 -3.34
CA ILE A 20 -5.02 11.12 -2.27
C ILE A 20 -4.68 10.52 -0.91
N ALA A 21 -4.58 9.21 -0.79
CA ALA A 21 -4.20 8.57 0.47
C ALA A 21 -2.75 8.87 0.88
N ALA A 22 -1.82 8.95 -0.07
CA ALA A 22 -0.43 9.32 0.22
C ALA A 22 -0.33 10.76 0.76
N VAL A 23 -1.03 11.71 0.12
CA VAL A 23 -1.09 13.10 0.60
C VAL A 23 -1.74 13.18 1.97
N THR A 24 -2.85 12.46 2.18
CA THR A 24 -3.54 12.41 3.48
C THR A 24 -2.63 11.84 4.57
N MET A 25 -1.90 10.76 4.28
CA MET A 25 -0.93 10.19 5.21
C MET A 25 0.16 11.20 5.58
N ALA A 26 0.76 11.86 4.59
CA ALA A 26 1.80 12.85 4.82
C ALA A 26 1.32 14.01 5.70
N LEU A 27 0.07 14.47 5.49
CA LEU A 27 -0.54 15.51 6.33
C LEU A 27 -0.76 15.04 7.77
N ILE A 28 -1.29 13.81 7.98
CA ILE A 28 -1.51 13.28 9.32
C ILE A 28 -0.17 13.13 10.06
N VAL A 29 0.84 12.54 9.41
CA VAL A 29 2.18 12.40 10.00
C VAL A 29 2.77 13.76 10.35
N SER A 30 2.71 14.72 9.43
CA SER A 30 3.16 16.10 9.67
C SER A 30 2.48 16.72 10.90
N VAL A 31 1.16 16.58 11.03
CA VAL A 31 0.41 17.13 12.17
C VAL A 31 0.80 16.43 13.47
N LEU A 32 0.98 15.11 13.47
CA LEU A 32 1.38 14.36 14.67
C LEU A 32 2.79 14.71 15.13
N VAL A 33 3.72 14.90 14.20
CA VAL A 33 5.10 15.30 14.51
C VAL A 33 5.11 16.73 15.07
N VAL A 34 4.39 17.68 14.44
CA VAL A 34 4.42 19.09 14.84
C VAL A 34 3.60 19.38 16.10
N ARG A 35 2.37 18.87 16.19
CA ARG A 35 1.46 19.18 17.32
C ARG A 35 1.59 18.21 18.49
N ALA A 36 1.71 16.91 18.21
CA ALA A 36 1.73 15.88 19.25
C ALA A 36 3.16 15.52 19.73
N ARG A 37 4.21 16.05 19.07
CA ARG A 37 5.63 15.77 19.38
C ARG A 37 5.95 14.27 19.47
N ILE A 38 5.25 13.47 18.65
CA ILE A 38 5.52 12.04 18.52
C ILE A 38 6.78 11.88 17.64
N PRO A 39 7.69 10.95 17.96
CA PRO A 39 8.84 10.64 17.11
C PRO A 39 8.40 10.33 15.67
N GLU A 40 9.15 10.83 14.70
CA GLU A 40 8.84 10.70 13.27
C GLU A 40 8.66 9.23 12.88
N ASP A 41 9.57 8.36 13.31
CA ASP A 41 9.52 6.93 13.04
C ASP A 41 8.23 6.28 13.57
N GLY A 42 7.81 6.69 14.77
CA GLY A 42 6.59 6.19 15.41
C GLY A 42 5.32 6.71 14.74
N ALA A 43 5.29 7.99 14.37
CA ALA A 43 4.15 8.61 13.69
C ALA A 43 3.94 7.98 12.30
N ILE A 44 5.01 7.76 11.54
CA ILE A 44 4.94 7.10 10.23
C ILE A 44 4.40 5.67 10.38
N GLY A 45 4.92 4.92 11.37
CA GLY A 45 4.49 3.55 11.64
C GLY A 45 3.01 3.43 11.98
N VAL A 46 2.53 4.22 12.96
CA VAL A 46 1.14 4.16 13.44
C VAL A 46 0.16 4.60 12.35
N VAL A 47 0.43 5.71 11.65
CA VAL A 47 -0.46 6.20 10.60
C VAL A 47 -0.47 5.24 9.41
N GLY A 48 0.70 4.70 9.03
CA GLY A 48 0.83 3.73 7.95
C GLY A 48 0.06 2.45 8.23
N GLN A 49 0.23 1.86 9.42
CA GLN A 49 -0.51 0.68 9.86
C GLN A 49 -2.02 0.95 9.92
N GLY A 50 -2.43 2.12 10.41
CA GLY A 50 -3.83 2.52 10.45
C GLY A 50 -4.47 2.64 9.07
N LEU A 51 -3.83 3.33 8.13
CA LEU A 51 -4.29 3.45 6.74
C LEU A 51 -4.21 2.14 5.95
N PHE A 52 -3.34 1.22 6.36
CA PHE A 52 -3.29 -0.12 5.82
C PHE A 52 -4.49 -0.93 6.29
N ALA A 53 -4.72 -1.00 7.61
CA ALA A 53 -5.85 -1.69 8.20
C ALA A 53 -7.20 -1.15 7.68
N LEU A 54 -7.35 0.18 7.57
CA LEU A 54 -8.53 0.80 6.95
C LEU A 54 -8.76 0.35 5.51
N GLY A 55 -7.68 0.22 4.73
CA GLY A 55 -7.77 -0.29 3.37
C GLY A 55 -8.23 -1.74 3.33
N VAL A 56 -7.67 -2.60 4.19
CA VAL A 56 -8.07 -4.01 4.28
C VAL A 56 -9.55 -4.13 4.64
N ILE A 57 -10.02 -3.40 5.67
CA ILE A 57 -11.43 -3.38 6.06
C ILE A 57 -12.32 -2.94 4.90
N GLY A 58 -11.94 -1.86 4.20
CA GLY A 58 -12.70 -1.34 3.08
C GLY A 58 -12.85 -2.34 1.93
N VAL A 59 -11.81 -3.11 1.63
CA VAL A 59 -11.90 -4.13 0.57
C VAL A 59 -12.59 -5.40 1.08
N SER A 60 -12.44 -5.79 2.35
CA SER A 60 -13.15 -6.94 2.94
C SER A 60 -14.67 -6.79 2.95
N LEU A 61 -15.18 -5.56 2.87
CA LEU A 61 -16.61 -5.27 2.71
C LEU A 61 -17.12 -5.54 1.28
N GLN A 62 -16.24 -5.63 0.27
CA GLN A 62 -16.61 -6.04 -1.07
C GLN A 62 -16.72 -7.56 -1.14
N SER A 63 -17.85 -8.04 -1.66
CA SER A 63 -18.29 -9.45 -1.59
C SER A 63 -17.48 -10.45 -2.42
N ASP A 64 -16.40 -10.05 -3.09
CA ASP A 64 -15.53 -10.94 -3.88
C ASP A 64 -14.13 -11.08 -3.26
N PRO A 65 -13.88 -12.15 -2.47
CA PRO A 65 -12.58 -12.44 -1.87
C PRO A 65 -11.45 -12.65 -2.89
N ARG A 66 -11.76 -12.92 -4.16
CA ARG A 66 -10.75 -13.24 -5.20
C ARG A 66 -10.11 -11.99 -5.80
N ALA A 67 -10.81 -10.85 -5.80
CA ALA A 67 -10.26 -9.57 -6.23
C ALA A 67 -9.16 -9.06 -5.27
N LEU A 68 -9.31 -9.32 -3.98
CA LEU A 68 -8.30 -9.05 -2.94
C LEU A 68 -7.00 -9.79 -3.18
N ALA A 69 -7.08 -11.07 -3.52
CA ALA A 69 -5.91 -11.89 -3.79
C ALA A 69 -5.14 -11.37 -5.01
N HIS A 70 -5.82 -10.94 -6.07
CA HIS A 70 -5.16 -10.35 -7.23
C HIS A 70 -4.53 -8.98 -6.95
N ILE A 71 -5.14 -8.14 -6.09
CA ILE A 71 -4.57 -6.84 -5.70
C ILE A 71 -3.41 -7.00 -4.72
N LEU A 72 -3.48 -7.96 -3.78
CA LEU A 72 -2.46 -8.16 -2.74
C LEU A 72 -1.29 -9.04 -3.18
N PHE A 73 -1.54 -10.07 -4.00
CA PHE A 73 -0.50 -11.02 -4.44
C PHE A 73 -0.10 -10.84 -5.89
N GLY A 74 -0.80 -10.01 -6.67
CA GLY A 74 -0.65 -10.03 -8.12
C GLY A 74 -0.97 -11.42 -8.67
N ASN A 75 -0.59 -11.70 -9.92
CA ASN A 75 -0.60 -13.07 -10.41
C ASN A 75 0.82 -13.64 -10.28
N PRO A 76 1.14 -14.44 -9.24
CA PRO A 76 2.48 -15.02 -9.06
C PRO A 76 2.89 -15.95 -10.21
N LEU A 77 1.95 -16.40 -11.04
CA LEU A 77 2.20 -17.20 -12.23
C LEU A 77 2.75 -16.37 -13.42
N THR A 78 2.80 -15.04 -13.30
CA THR A 78 3.34 -14.15 -14.34
C THR A 78 4.85 -13.95 -14.21
N VAL A 79 5.46 -14.43 -13.12
CA VAL A 79 6.91 -14.41 -12.95
C VAL A 79 7.54 -15.30 -14.02
N THR A 80 8.31 -14.70 -14.91
CA THR A 80 9.04 -15.42 -15.94
C THR A 80 10.38 -15.88 -15.35
N GLY A 81 10.94 -17.00 -15.84
CA GLY A 81 12.26 -17.47 -15.39
C GLY A 81 13.38 -16.41 -15.55
N THR A 82 13.18 -15.46 -16.47
CA THR A 82 14.05 -14.31 -16.68
C THR A 82 14.04 -13.33 -15.49
N ASP A 83 12.90 -13.09 -14.84
CA ASP A 83 12.81 -12.23 -13.65
C ASP A 83 13.61 -12.81 -12.49
N VAL A 84 13.57 -14.14 -12.32
CA VAL A 84 14.34 -14.85 -11.29
C VAL A 84 15.84 -14.75 -11.56
N ALA A 85 16.27 -14.89 -12.83
CA ALA A 85 17.67 -14.75 -13.21
C ALA A 85 18.20 -13.32 -13.00
N VAL A 86 17.38 -12.30 -13.27
CA VAL A 86 17.72 -10.89 -13.04
C VAL A 86 17.85 -10.58 -11.56
N ASP A 87 16.94 -11.08 -10.71
CA ASP A 87 17.00 -10.85 -9.26
C ASP A 87 18.25 -11.50 -8.63
N VAL A 88 18.57 -12.73 -9.05
CA VAL A 88 19.78 -13.44 -8.60
C VAL A 88 21.05 -12.75 -9.09
N ALA A 89 21.09 -12.31 -10.35
CA ALA A 89 22.22 -11.57 -10.90
C ALA A 89 22.45 -10.26 -10.14
N TRP A 90 21.37 -9.53 -9.82
CA TRP A 90 21.47 -8.30 -9.04
C TRP A 90 22.00 -8.54 -7.64
N ARG A 91 21.50 -9.58 -6.96
CA ARG A 91 21.98 -9.95 -5.62
C ARG A 91 23.43 -10.41 -5.63
N CYS A 92 23.89 -11.08 -6.68
CA CYS A 92 25.31 -11.45 -6.83
C CYS A 92 26.24 -10.28 -7.17
N LEU A 93 25.75 -9.20 -7.79
CA LEU A 93 26.58 -8.03 -8.12
C LEU A 93 26.74 -7.06 -6.93
N LEU A 94 25.78 -7.06 -6.00
CA LEU A 94 25.75 -6.16 -4.83
C LEU A 94 26.36 -6.79 -3.56
N LEU A 95 26.77 -8.06 -3.61
CA LEU A 95 27.53 -8.79 -2.60
C LEU A 95 29.02 -8.80 -2.96
#